data_AF-A0A969JDI0-F1
#
_entry.id   AF-A0A969JDI0-F1
#
_cell.length_a   1.000
_cell.length_b   1.000
_cell.length_c   1.000
_cell.angle_alpha   90.00
_cell.angle_beta   90.00
_cell.angle_gamma   90.00
#
_symmetry.space_group_name_H-M   'P 1'
#
loop_
_entity.id
_entity.type
_entity.pdbx_description
1 polymer ?
#
loop_
_entity_poly.entity_id
_entity_poly.type
_entity_poly.pdbx_seq_one_letter_code
_entity_poly.pdbx_strand_id
1 'polypeptide(L)'
;MPSDLPGHAAAQRGIDRWQLPAQLEYAREVVRPDQASSFNRAIGIARNIPGGTAQHGEAQQLMQQWSNSIFEIAQRRASQNQLGLAIAAARLVPPDMPAYGAAQAAIADWQPRLNQTP
;
A
#
# COMPACT_ATOMS: atom_id res chain seq x y z
N MET A 1 -15.42 44.51 -11.76
CA MET A 1 -14.68 43.92 -12.89
C MET A 1 -13.82 45.01 -13.50
N PRO A 2 -12.52 44.85 -13.79
CA PRO A 2 -11.63 43.69 -13.63
C PRO A 2 -10.62 43.85 -12.48
N SER A 3 -10.14 42.71 -11.99
CA SER A 3 -9.22 42.57 -10.86
C SER A 3 -7.76 42.65 -11.33
N ASP A 4 -6.96 43.43 -10.61
CA ASP A 4 -5.54 43.64 -10.84
C ASP A 4 -4.73 42.38 -10.50
N LEU A 5 -3.88 41.97 -11.45
CA LEU A 5 -2.82 41.00 -11.24
C LEU A 5 -1.51 41.76 -10.99
N PRO A 6 -0.72 41.37 -9.98
CA PRO A 6 0.72 41.49 -10.11
C PRO A 6 1.42 40.15 -9.87
N GLY A 7 2.19 39.72 -10.88
CA GLY A 7 3.34 38.85 -10.68
C GLY A 7 4.51 39.66 -10.13
N HIS A 8 5.29 39.08 -9.21
CA HIS A 8 6.69 38.70 -9.44
C HIS A 8 7.36 38.14 -8.18
N ALA A 9 8.07 37.04 -8.41
CA ALA A 9 9.14 36.42 -7.64
C ALA A 9 9.88 37.28 -6.59
N ALA A 10 10.09 36.70 -5.38
CA ALA A 10 11.40 36.29 -4.84
C ALA A 10 11.31 35.96 -3.34
N ALA A 11 11.50 34.69 -2.95
CA ALA A 11 12.16 34.26 -1.69
C ALA A 11 12.13 32.73 -1.58
N GLN A 12 13.21 32.07 -1.98
CA GLN A 12 13.49 30.69 -1.59
C GLN A 12 14.00 30.71 -0.14
N ARG A 13 13.27 30.13 0.83
CA ARG A 13 13.79 29.42 2.03
C ARG A 13 12.70 29.09 3.07
N GLY A 14 12.42 27.79 3.23
CA GLY A 14 11.68 27.17 4.34
C GLY A 14 10.16 27.35 4.24
N ILE A 15 9.29 26.35 4.27
CA ILE A 15 9.37 25.03 4.88
C ILE A 15 8.31 24.20 4.13
N ASP A 16 8.76 23.18 3.41
CA ASP A 16 7.91 22.16 2.81
C ASP A 16 7.26 21.33 3.94
N ARG A 17 6.19 21.85 4.56
CA ARG A 17 5.58 21.25 5.76
C ARG A 17 4.06 21.35 5.79
N TRP A 18 3.41 21.20 4.64
CA TRP A 18 1.94 21.16 4.52
C TRP A 18 1.41 19.89 3.85
N GLN A 19 2.00 18.71 4.08
CA GLN A 19 1.56 17.48 3.41
C GLN A 19 1.36 16.24 4.31
N LEU A 20 1.78 16.24 5.58
CA LEU A 20 1.64 15.06 6.46
C LEU A 20 0.19 14.56 6.65
N PRO A 21 -0.82 15.40 6.96
CA PRO A 21 -2.20 14.92 7.04
C PRO A 21 -2.77 14.44 5.69
N ALA A 22 -2.31 15.02 4.58
CA ALA A 22 -2.76 14.63 3.25
C ALA A 22 -2.20 13.27 2.78
N GLN A 23 -1.05 12.85 3.31
CA GLN A 23 -0.40 11.59 2.88
C GLN A 23 -1.22 10.35 3.26
N LEU A 24 -1.79 10.32 4.46
CA LEU A 24 -2.59 9.17 4.88
C LEU A 24 -3.93 9.10 4.15
N GLU A 25 -4.54 10.26 3.91
CA GLU A 25 -5.76 10.35 3.13
C GLU A 25 -5.52 9.96 1.66
N TYR A 26 -4.46 10.46 1.04
CA TYR A 26 -4.03 10.05 -0.29
C TYR A 26 -3.73 8.54 -0.37
N ALA A 27 -3.11 7.97 0.66
CA ALA A 27 -2.88 6.53 0.73
C ALA A 27 -4.19 5.73 0.70
N ARG A 28 -5.26 6.23 1.31
CA ARG A 28 -6.59 5.62 1.24
C ARG A 28 -7.22 5.77 -0.15
N GLU A 29 -7.09 6.93 -0.77
CA GLU A 29 -7.68 7.21 -2.10
C GLU A 29 -7.10 6.34 -3.23
N VAL A 30 -5.83 5.93 -3.12
CA VAL A 30 -5.20 5.06 -4.14
C VAL A 30 -5.63 3.60 -4.02
N VAL A 31 -6.27 3.20 -2.90
CA VAL A 31 -6.75 1.84 -2.70
C VAL A 31 -7.83 1.49 -3.71
N ARG A 32 -7.72 0.30 -4.27
CA ARG A 32 -8.74 -0.32 -5.13
C ARG A 32 -8.98 -1.72 -4.57
N PRO A 33 -10.21 -2.05 -4.11
CA PRO A 33 -10.48 -3.27 -3.32
C PRO A 33 -10.02 -4.59 -3.95
N ASP A 34 -9.97 -4.69 -5.28
CA ASP A 34 -9.59 -5.92 -5.98
C ASP A 34 -8.14 -5.94 -6.50
N GLN A 35 -7.37 -4.88 -6.21
CA GLN A 35 -6.00 -4.74 -6.67
C GLN A 35 -5.01 -4.75 -5.50
N ALA A 36 -4.38 -5.90 -5.29
CA ALA A 36 -3.30 -6.06 -4.30
C ALA A 36 -2.17 -5.02 -4.46
N SER A 37 -1.86 -4.61 -5.69
CA SER A 37 -0.88 -3.57 -6.00
C SER A 37 -1.28 -2.18 -5.48
N SER A 38 -2.57 -1.86 -5.46
CA SER A 38 -3.07 -0.60 -4.90
C SER A 38 -2.88 -0.54 -3.39
N PHE A 39 -3.17 -1.65 -2.69
CA PHE A 39 -2.87 -1.76 -1.26
C PHE A 39 -1.37 -1.66 -0.97
N ASN A 40 -0.52 -2.32 -1.75
CA ASN A 40 0.93 -2.21 -1.58
C ASN A 40 1.43 -0.77 -1.78
N ARG A 41 0.90 -0.06 -2.78
CA ARG A 41 1.19 1.36 -2.99
C ARG A 41 0.74 2.22 -1.79
N ALA A 42 -0.46 1.98 -1.27
CA ALA A 42 -0.97 2.67 -0.08
C ALA A 42 -0.05 2.45 1.13
N ILE A 43 0.41 1.21 1.35
CA ILE A 43 1.39 0.88 2.40
C ILE A 43 2.69 1.66 2.21
N GLY A 44 3.19 1.74 0.97
CA GLY A 44 4.39 2.51 0.66
C GLY A 44 4.26 4.00 1.02
N ILE A 45 3.07 4.58 0.82
CA ILE A 45 2.80 5.97 1.21
C ILE A 45 2.74 6.10 2.73
N ALA A 46 1.96 5.25 3.42
CA ALA A 46 1.83 5.29 4.87
C ALA A 46 3.14 5.02 5.62
N ARG A 47 4.04 4.23 5.04
CA ARG A 47 5.38 3.98 5.59
C ARG A 47 6.26 5.23 5.67
N ASN A 48 6.01 6.23 4.83
CA ASN A 48 6.77 7.48 4.85
C ASN A 48 6.36 8.41 6.00
N ILE A 49 5.31 8.07 6.76
CA ILE A 49 4.85 8.88 7.90
C ILE A 49 5.84 8.72 9.06
N PRO A 50 6.56 9.79 9.44
CA PRO A 50 7.63 9.70 10.43
C PRO A 50 7.09 9.29 11.81
N GLY A 51 7.87 8.47 12.49
CA GLY A 51 7.63 8.09 13.88
C GLY A 51 7.60 9.33 14.79
N GLY A 52 6.69 9.34 15.76
CA GLY A 52 6.49 10.47 16.68
C GLY A 52 5.44 11.50 16.24
N THR A 53 4.79 11.29 15.09
CA THR A 53 3.59 12.06 14.70
C THR A 53 2.32 11.43 15.26
N ALA A 54 1.27 12.25 15.48
CA ALA A 54 -0.04 11.75 15.91
C ALA A 54 -0.64 10.71 14.93
N GLN A 55 -0.28 10.80 13.66
CA GLN A 55 -0.78 9.94 12.58
C GLN A 55 0.02 8.63 12.44
N HIS A 56 1.16 8.49 13.10
CA HIS A 56 1.99 7.30 12.95
C HIS A 56 1.25 6.03 13.42
N GLY A 57 0.52 6.10 14.53
CA GLY A 57 -0.28 4.96 15.01
C GLY A 57 -1.36 4.55 14.00
N GLU A 58 -2.03 5.53 13.40
CA GLU A 58 -3.05 5.31 12.37
C GLU A 58 -2.44 4.72 11.09
N ALA A 59 -1.27 5.21 10.67
CA ALA A 59 -0.51 4.68 9.54
C ALA A 59 -0.15 3.21 9.76
N GLN A 60 0.37 2.85 10.95
CA GLN A 60 0.70 1.46 11.29
C GLN A 60 -0.54 0.56 11.24
N GLN A 61 -1.67 1.01 11.80
CA GLN A 61 -2.93 0.28 11.75
C GLN A 61 -3.41 0.04 10.31
N LEU A 62 -3.36 1.07 9.45
CA LEU A 62 -3.76 0.96 8.05
C LEU A 62 -2.82 0.06 7.26
N MET A 63 -1.51 0.14 7.48
CA MET A 63 -0.55 -0.76 6.83
C MET A 63 -0.83 -2.23 7.17
N GLN A 64 -1.15 -2.52 8.43
CA GLN A 64 -1.55 -3.86 8.86
C GLN A 64 -2.82 -4.33 8.14
N GLN A 65 -3.86 -3.49 8.10
CA GLN A 65 -5.12 -3.79 7.39
C GLN A 65 -4.89 -4.03 5.90
N TRP A 66 -4.17 -3.14 5.23
CA TRP A 66 -3.87 -3.27 3.80
C TRP A 66 -3.01 -4.49 3.49
N SER A 67 -2.06 -4.84 4.37
CA SER A 67 -1.27 -6.06 4.23
C SER A 67 -2.15 -7.32 4.31
N ASN A 68 -3.17 -7.30 5.18
CA ASN A 68 -4.15 -8.37 5.27
C ASN A 68 -5.01 -8.44 3.99
N SER A 69 -5.49 -7.29 3.49
CA SER A 69 -6.27 -7.24 2.25
C SER A 69 -5.50 -7.77 1.03
N ILE A 70 -4.20 -7.49 0.92
CA ILE A 70 -3.34 -8.09 -0.10
C ILE A 70 -3.37 -9.62 -0.02
N PHE A 71 -3.22 -10.16 1.20
CA PHE A 71 -3.23 -11.59 1.42
C PHE A 71 -4.60 -12.22 1.18
N GLU A 72 -5.69 -11.55 1.55
CA GLU A 72 -7.06 -11.99 1.23
C GLU A 72 -7.29 -12.05 -0.28
N ILE A 73 -6.82 -11.06 -1.05
CA ILE A 73 -6.87 -11.09 -2.52
C ILE A 73 -6.06 -12.27 -3.07
N ALA A 74 -4.87 -12.52 -2.52
CA ALA A 74 -4.06 -13.66 -2.91
C ALA A 74 -4.80 -14.99 -2.68
N GLN A 75 -5.40 -15.17 -1.51
CA GLN A 75 -6.19 -16.37 -1.19
C GLN A 75 -7.39 -16.53 -2.12
N ARG A 76 -8.16 -15.47 -2.38
CA ARG A 76 -9.29 -15.51 -3.34
C ARG A 76 -8.86 -15.97 -4.72
N ARG A 77 -7.72 -15.46 -5.23
CA ARG A 77 -7.15 -15.88 -6.51
C ARG A 77 -6.71 -17.35 -6.50
N ALA A 78 -6.11 -17.81 -5.41
CA ALA A 78 -5.73 -19.22 -5.27
C ALA A 78 -6.96 -20.14 -5.29
N SER A 79 -8.05 -19.76 -4.59
CA SER A 79 -9.32 -20.49 -4.62
C SER A 79 -9.96 -20.55 -6.00
N GLN A 80 -9.66 -19.58 -6.88
CA GLN A 80 -10.10 -19.55 -8.28
C GLN A 80 -9.13 -20.30 -9.22
N ASN A 81 -8.19 -21.08 -8.68
CA ASN A 81 -7.15 -21.78 -9.42
C ASN A 81 -6.18 -20.84 -10.19
N GLN A 82 -6.16 -19.55 -9.86
CA GLN A 82 -5.28 -18.55 -10.45
C GLN A 82 -3.97 -18.46 -9.66
N LEU A 83 -3.27 -19.60 -9.50
CA LEU A 83 -2.11 -19.71 -8.60
C LEU A 83 -1.00 -18.70 -8.93
N GLY A 84 -0.74 -18.41 -10.20
CA GLY A 84 0.23 -17.40 -10.61
C GLY A 84 -0.13 -15.98 -10.12
N LEU A 85 -1.41 -15.60 -10.25
CA LEU A 85 -1.90 -14.30 -9.77
C LEU A 85 -2.00 -14.24 -8.25
N ALA A 86 -2.23 -15.38 -7.60
CA ALA A 86 -2.24 -15.52 -6.14
C ALA A 86 -0.84 -15.31 -5.57
N ILE A 87 0.17 -15.99 -6.11
CA ILE A 87 1.58 -15.82 -5.72
C ILE A 87 2.04 -14.38 -5.96
N ALA A 88 1.70 -13.80 -7.12
CA ALA A 88 2.03 -12.41 -7.41
C ALA A 88 1.42 -11.44 -6.39
N ALA A 89 0.18 -11.66 -5.96
CA ALA A 89 -0.45 -10.86 -4.90
C ALA A 89 0.21 -11.08 -3.54
N ALA A 90 0.44 -12.32 -3.11
CA ALA A 90 1.05 -12.63 -1.82
C ALA A 90 2.47 -12.03 -1.67
N ARG A 91 3.24 -11.93 -2.77
CA ARG A 91 4.55 -11.29 -2.78
C ARG A 91 4.52 -9.78 -2.52
N LEU A 92 3.35 -9.15 -2.64
CA LEU A 92 3.17 -7.73 -2.35
C LEU A 92 2.96 -7.44 -0.86
N VAL A 93 2.80 -8.48 -0.03
CA VAL A 93 2.74 -8.32 1.43
C VAL A 93 4.13 -7.89 1.92
N PRO A 94 4.26 -6.75 2.60
CA PRO A 94 5.55 -6.28 3.07
C PRO A 94 6.12 -7.17 4.19
N PRO A 95 7.45 -7.34 4.29
CA PRO A 95 8.10 -8.25 5.24
C PRO A 95 7.96 -7.85 6.72
N ASP A 96 7.76 -6.56 6.97
CA ASP A 96 7.56 -5.95 8.28
C ASP A 96 6.10 -5.99 8.77
N MET A 97 5.21 -6.63 8.01
CA MET A 97 3.78 -6.73 8.34
C MET A 97 3.42 -8.10 8.92
N PRO A 98 2.43 -8.19 9.83
CA PRO A 98 2.00 -9.46 10.43
C PRO A 98 1.54 -10.51 9.40
N ALA A 99 0.92 -10.08 8.30
CA ALA A 99 0.44 -10.97 7.25
C ALA A 99 1.57 -11.65 6.45
N TYR A 100 2.82 -11.20 6.57
CA TYR A 100 3.93 -11.72 5.76
C TYR A 100 4.18 -13.21 5.96
N GLY A 101 4.16 -13.67 7.22
CA GLY A 101 4.39 -15.09 7.52
C GLY A 101 3.37 -16.01 6.83
N ALA A 102 2.09 -15.63 6.89
CA ALA A 102 1.01 -16.36 6.23
C ALA A 102 1.14 -16.28 4.69
N ALA A 103 1.52 -15.12 4.15
CA ALA A 103 1.74 -14.93 2.72
C ALA A 103 2.88 -15.80 2.19
N GLN A 104 4.00 -15.89 2.90
CA GLN A 104 5.14 -16.74 2.51
C GLN A 104 4.78 -18.23 2.57
N ALA A 105 4.07 -18.65 3.63
CA ALA A 105 3.59 -20.04 3.74
C ALA A 105 2.66 -20.41 2.58
N ALA A 106 1.75 -19.51 2.20
CA ALA A 106 0.86 -19.70 1.07
C ALA A 106 1.62 -19.78 -0.28
N ILE A 107 2.63 -18.93 -0.48
CA ILE A 107 3.49 -19.00 -1.66
C ILE A 107 4.18 -20.36 -1.73
N ALA A 108 4.71 -20.87 -0.62
CA ALA A 108 5.36 -22.18 -0.56
C ALA A 108 4.41 -23.34 -0.90
N ASP A 109 3.12 -23.23 -0.57
CA ASP A 109 2.09 -24.21 -0.97
C ASP A 109 1.74 -24.11 -2.46
N TRP A 110 1.55 -22.90 -2.98
CA TRP A 110 1.04 -22.69 -4.34
C TRP A 110 2.09 -22.84 -5.43
N GLN A 111 3.35 -22.51 -5.14
CA GLN A 111 4.46 -22.56 -6.10
C GLN A 111 4.65 -23.96 -6.74
N PRO A 112 4.69 -25.08 -5.99
CA PRO A 112 4.77 -26.40 -6.60
C PRO A 112 3.52 -26.76 -7.41
N ARG A 113 2.33 -26.39 -6.93
CA ARG A 113 1.04 -26.68 -7.60
C ARG A 113 0.95 -25.99 -8.96
N LEU A 114 1.45 -24.75 -9.05
CA LEU A 114 1.56 -24.02 -10.31
C LEU A 114 2.46 -24.76 -11.31
N ASN A 115 3.59 -25.31 -10.86
CA ASN A 115 4.53 -26.05 -11.71
C ASN A 115 4.01 -27.44 -12.15
N GLN A 116 2.98 -27.94 -11.48
CA GLN A 116 2.30 -29.20 -11.79
C GLN A 116 1.10 -29.02 -12.72
N THR A 117 0.74 -27.77 -13.06
CA THR A 117 -0.32 -27.48 -14.01
C THR A 117 0.28 -27.63 -15.42
N PRO A 118 -0.14 -28.64 -16.22
CA PRO A 118 0.46 -28.93 -17.54
C PRO A 118 0.19 -27.83 -18.58
#